data_AF-A0A972WV65-F1
#
_entry.id   AF-A0A972WV65-F1
#
_cell.length_a   1.000
_cell.length_b   1.000
_cell.length_c   1.000
_cell.angle_alpha   90.00
_cell.angle_beta   90.00
_cell.angle_gamma   90.00
#
_symmetry.space_group_name_H-M   'P 1'
#
loop_
_entity.id
_entity.type
_entity.pdbx_description
1 polymer ?
#
loop_
_entity_poly.entity_id
_entity_poly.type
_entity_poly.pdbx_seq_one_letter_code
_entity_poly.pdbx_strand_id
1 'polypeptide(L)'
;MKERWVETVPVLDHFALVADPSQYAALPEDWCIGVSDVVDSKGAIEAGRYKAVNLAGAGIISGVTNALFGDLPLFAFGGDGARFAVSPAQAPAAADALSRVAMWAERDLDLHLRVGMTAVAEVRDAGFDARVAFWRASEHVRYAMFTGGGLEWAEAKLKSGAIGLAPAATEDEPNLSGLSCQWGAVLPKQGKILSIIVKPSPGVTQERFAEIASRATLANTES
;
A
#
# COMPACT_ATOMS: atom_id res chain seq x y z
N MET A 1 1.72 17.33 12.64
CA MET A 1 0.36 17.81 12.99
C MET A 1 -0.56 16.95 12.15
N LYS A 2 -1.47 16.19 12.75
CA LYS A 2 -2.35 15.29 11.98
C LYS A 2 -3.14 16.10 10.96
N GLU A 3 -3.12 15.64 9.71
CA GLU A 3 -3.87 16.27 8.64
C GLU A 3 -5.37 16.17 8.90
N ARG A 4 -6.03 17.31 9.12
CA ARG A 4 -7.46 17.38 9.50
C ARG A 4 -8.37 16.66 8.50
N TRP A 5 -7.97 16.59 7.23
CA TRP A 5 -8.73 15.87 6.21
C TRP A 5 -8.81 14.36 6.49
N VAL A 6 -7.76 13.74 7.02
CA VAL A 6 -7.75 12.29 7.31
C VAL A 6 -8.81 11.92 8.34
N GLU A 7 -9.14 12.82 9.26
CA GLU A 7 -10.20 12.62 10.26
C GLU A 7 -11.60 12.54 9.64
N THR A 8 -11.77 13.02 8.40
CA THR A 8 -13.02 12.96 7.63
C THR A 8 -13.15 11.71 6.77
N VAL A 9 -12.10 10.91 6.65
CA VAL A 9 -12.12 9.67 5.86
C VAL A 9 -13.12 8.68 6.46
N PRO A 10 -14.05 8.13 5.66
CA PRO A 10 -15.05 7.18 6.14
C PRO A 10 -14.43 5.97 6.83
N VAL A 11 -15.08 5.48 7.89
CA VAL A 11 -14.71 4.24 8.57
C VAL A 11 -15.83 3.22 8.39
N LEU A 12 -15.48 2.08 7.79
CA LEU A 12 -16.38 0.98 7.46
C LEU A 12 -16.30 -0.07 8.56
N ASP A 13 -17.42 -0.34 9.23
CA ASP A 13 -17.50 -1.34 10.30
C ASP A 13 -17.89 -2.74 9.80
N HIS A 14 -18.28 -2.86 8.52
CA HIS A 14 -18.58 -4.14 7.87
C HIS A 14 -17.68 -4.35 6.65
N PHE A 15 -16.98 -5.49 6.61
CA PHE A 15 -16.03 -5.77 5.52
C PHE A 15 -16.69 -5.81 4.13
N ALA A 16 -17.95 -6.23 4.03
CA ALA A 16 -18.68 -6.24 2.76
C ALA A 16 -18.77 -4.85 2.09
N LEU A 17 -18.72 -3.77 2.88
CA LEU A 17 -18.74 -2.39 2.38
C LEU A 17 -17.44 -1.99 1.66
N VAL A 18 -16.33 -2.72 1.87
CA VAL A 18 -15.06 -2.49 1.16
C VAL A 18 -15.24 -2.65 -0.36
N ALA A 19 -16.20 -3.47 -0.79
CA ALA A 19 -16.51 -3.66 -2.21
C ALA A 19 -17.28 -2.48 -2.83
N ASP A 20 -17.93 -1.61 -2.03
CA ASP A 20 -18.77 -0.51 -2.51
C ASP A 20 -17.95 0.78 -2.70
N PRO A 21 -17.72 1.23 -3.96
CA PRO A 21 -16.92 2.42 -4.24
C PRO A 21 -17.53 3.72 -3.69
N SER A 22 -18.84 3.76 -3.44
CA SER A 22 -19.51 4.95 -2.93
C SER A 22 -19.15 5.26 -1.47
N GLN A 23 -18.57 4.29 -0.76
CA GLN A 23 -18.13 4.41 0.63
C GLN A 23 -16.76 5.12 0.79
N TYR A 24 -16.11 5.47 -0.32
CA TYR A 24 -14.74 5.99 -0.33
C TYR A 24 -14.70 7.49 -0.58
N ALA A 25 -13.89 8.21 0.19
CA ALA A 25 -13.60 9.62 -0.04
C ALA A 25 -12.46 9.79 -1.05
N ALA A 26 -12.58 10.74 -1.98
CA ALA A 26 -11.50 11.07 -2.90
C ALA A 26 -10.36 11.79 -2.17
N LEU A 27 -9.11 11.39 -2.40
CA LEU A 27 -7.95 12.09 -1.84
C LEU A 27 -7.93 13.55 -2.32
N PRO A 28 -7.43 14.50 -1.52
CA PRO A 28 -7.28 15.87 -1.99
C PRO A 28 -6.32 15.94 -3.19
N GLU A 29 -6.58 16.87 -4.10
CA GLU A 29 -5.88 16.96 -5.40
C GLU A 29 -4.39 17.29 -5.28
N ASP A 30 -4.01 18.04 -4.25
CA ASP A 30 -2.65 18.45 -3.96
C ASP A 30 -1.82 17.37 -3.26
N TRP A 31 -2.41 16.23 -2.90
CA TRP A 31 -1.70 15.14 -2.23
C TRP A 31 -0.83 14.33 -3.19
N CYS A 32 0.09 13.57 -2.61
CA CYS A 32 0.99 12.68 -3.33
C CYS A 32 0.75 11.22 -2.96
N ILE A 33 0.90 10.34 -3.96
CA ILE A 33 0.89 8.88 -3.80
C ILE A 33 2.34 8.40 -3.86
N GLY A 34 2.76 7.64 -2.85
CA GLY A 34 4.02 6.90 -2.85
C GLY A 34 3.81 5.43 -3.18
N VAL A 35 4.70 4.87 -3.97
CA VAL A 35 4.68 3.45 -4.38
C VAL A 35 6.08 2.85 -4.33
N SER A 36 6.16 1.57 -4.02
CA SER A 36 7.38 0.77 -4.11
C SER A 36 7.13 -0.63 -4.64
N ASP A 37 8.15 -1.27 -5.21
CA ASP A 37 8.08 -2.61 -5.80
C ASP A 37 9.49 -3.23 -5.90
N VAL A 38 9.68 -4.47 -5.43
CA VAL A 38 10.93 -5.22 -5.61
C VAL A 38 11.01 -5.77 -7.03
N VAL A 39 12.11 -5.49 -7.73
CA VAL A 39 12.38 -6.06 -9.06
C VAL A 39 12.56 -7.57 -8.95
N ASP A 40 11.88 -8.31 -9.82
CA ASP A 40 11.90 -9.79 -9.87
C ASP A 40 11.61 -10.45 -8.50
N SER A 41 10.63 -9.91 -7.78
CA SER A 41 10.18 -10.47 -6.49
C SER A 41 9.80 -11.95 -6.61
N LYS A 42 9.21 -12.36 -7.75
CA LYS A 42 8.87 -13.76 -8.04
C LYS A 42 10.11 -14.65 -8.07
N GLY A 43 11.15 -14.29 -8.84
CA GLY A 43 12.40 -15.05 -8.87
C GLY A 43 13.07 -15.13 -7.50
N ALA A 44 13.07 -14.02 -6.75
CA ALA A 44 13.60 -13.99 -5.38
C ALA A 44 12.83 -14.92 -4.42
N ILE A 45 11.50 -14.95 -4.51
CA ILE A 45 10.64 -15.85 -3.71
C ILE A 45 10.89 -17.32 -4.08
N GLU A 46 10.99 -17.64 -5.38
CA GLU A 46 11.32 -18.98 -5.86
C GLU A 46 12.71 -19.43 -5.38
N ALA A 47 13.65 -18.49 -5.21
CA ALA A 47 14.96 -18.70 -4.59
C ALA A 47 14.94 -18.76 -3.04
N GLY A 48 13.76 -18.80 -2.40
CA GLY A 48 13.62 -18.90 -0.95
C GLY A 48 13.82 -17.58 -0.19
N ARG A 49 13.93 -16.44 -0.88
CA ARG A 49 14.17 -15.12 -0.27
C ARG A 49 12.90 -14.37 0.12
N TYR A 50 11.77 -15.07 0.28
CA TYR A 50 10.48 -14.48 0.66
C TYR A 50 10.56 -13.52 1.85
N LYS A 51 11.33 -13.87 2.89
CA LYS A 51 11.51 -13.00 4.07
C LYS A 51 12.19 -11.68 3.71
N ALA A 52 13.22 -11.71 2.86
CA ALA A 52 13.93 -10.49 2.44
C ALA A 52 13.02 -9.60 1.59
N VAL A 53 12.26 -10.19 0.65
CA VAL A 53 11.29 -9.47 -0.18
C VAL A 53 10.24 -8.76 0.69
N ASN A 54 9.65 -9.48 1.64
CA ASN A 54 8.69 -8.88 2.57
C ASN A 54 9.30 -7.82 3.48
N LEU A 55 10.54 -8.03 3.92
CA LEU A 55 11.22 -7.06 4.78
C LEU A 55 11.53 -5.77 4.03
N ALA A 56 11.88 -5.85 2.73
CA ALA A 56 12.04 -4.69 1.86
C ALA A 56 10.73 -3.90 1.73
N GLY A 57 9.62 -4.58 1.42
CA GLY A 57 8.31 -3.93 1.32
C GLY A 57 7.82 -3.34 2.65
N ALA A 58 8.00 -4.05 3.76
CA ALA A 58 7.63 -3.56 5.10
C ALA A 58 8.53 -2.40 5.56
N GLY A 59 9.81 -2.39 5.13
CA GLY A 59 10.76 -1.33 5.40
C GLY A 59 10.29 0.03 4.88
N ILE A 60 9.54 0.07 3.78
CA ILE A 60 8.94 1.30 3.26
C ILE A 60 7.94 1.89 4.25
N ILE A 61 7.06 1.05 4.79
CA ILE A 61 6.05 1.49 5.77
C ILE A 61 6.75 1.99 7.03
N SER A 62 7.70 1.23 7.58
CA SER A 62 8.44 1.65 8.78
C SER A 62 9.25 2.93 8.54
N GLY A 63 10.02 3.00 7.45
CA GLY A 63 10.87 4.15 7.13
C GLY A 63 10.07 5.43 6.94
N VAL A 64 9.00 5.39 6.14
CA VAL A 64 8.15 6.56 5.90
C VAL A 64 7.37 6.92 7.18
N THR A 65 6.81 5.96 7.90
CA THR A 65 6.12 6.23 9.17
C THR A 65 7.04 6.94 10.16
N ASN A 66 8.29 6.48 10.30
CA ASN A 66 9.25 7.09 11.22
C ASN A 66 9.70 8.48 10.76
N ALA A 67 9.91 8.69 9.47
CA ALA A 67 10.20 10.01 8.90
C ALA A 67 9.05 11.01 9.11
N LEU A 68 7.82 10.51 9.23
CA LEU A 68 6.62 11.29 9.50
C LEU A 68 6.20 11.28 10.99
N PHE A 69 7.10 10.90 11.90
CA PHE A 69 6.85 10.89 13.35
C PHE A 69 5.63 10.06 13.77
N GLY A 70 5.39 8.94 13.08
CA GLY A 70 4.25 8.05 13.32
C GLY A 70 2.97 8.40 12.54
N ASP A 71 3.00 9.44 11.70
CA ASP A 71 1.80 9.99 11.04
C ASP A 71 1.66 9.54 9.58
N LEU A 72 1.63 8.21 9.36
CA LEU A 72 1.33 7.59 8.06
C LEU A 72 0.10 6.68 8.18
N PRO A 73 -1.13 7.24 8.22
CA PRO A 73 -2.34 6.43 8.40
C PRO A 73 -2.84 5.79 7.11
N LEU A 74 -2.47 6.33 5.94
CA LEU A 74 -2.98 5.90 4.63
C LEU A 74 -1.96 5.08 3.88
N PHE A 75 -1.78 3.81 4.26
CA PHE A 75 -0.90 2.88 3.55
C PHE A 75 -1.55 1.51 3.32
N ALA A 76 -1.07 0.81 2.30
CA ALA A 76 -1.37 -0.57 1.99
C ALA A 76 -0.07 -1.33 1.72
N PHE A 77 0.05 -2.52 2.32
CA PHE A 77 1.19 -3.41 2.13
C PHE A 77 0.90 -4.44 1.04
N GLY A 78 1.82 -4.59 0.08
CA GLY A 78 1.70 -5.51 -1.06
C GLY A 78 2.47 -6.83 -0.90
N GLY A 79 3.34 -6.95 0.12
CA GLY A 79 4.31 -8.04 0.24
C GLY A 79 5.68 -7.59 -0.24
N ASP A 80 5.85 -7.44 -1.55
CA ASP A 80 7.09 -6.99 -2.20
C ASP A 80 7.20 -5.47 -2.37
N GLY A 81 6.31 -4.73 -1.73
CA GLY A 81 6.25 -3.28 -1.77
C GLY A 81 5.14 -2.72 -0.90
N ALA A 82 4.98 -1.40 -0.94
CA ALA A 82 3.93 -0.68 -0.25
C ALA A 82 3.44 0.49 -1.10
N ARG A 83 2.20 0.91 -0.82
CA ARG A 83 1.58 2.08 -1.44
C ARG A 83 1.01 2.94 -0.33
N PHE A 84 1.09 4.25 -0.47
CA PHE A 84 0.57 5.18 0.54
C PHE A 84 0.19 6.53 -0.06
N ALA A 85 -0.53 7.33 0.72
CA ALA A 85 -0.85 8.71 0.39
C ALA A 85 -0.38 9.65 1.50
N VAL A 86 0.19 10.79 1.12
CA VAL A 86 0.74 11.81 2.03
C VAL A 86 0.34 13.20 1.56
N SER A 87 0.23 14.14 2.50
CA SER A 87 -0.05 15.54 2.18
C SER A 87 1.16 16.21 1.51
N PRO A 88 0.98 17.37 0.84
CA PRO A 88 2.09 18.12 0.25
C PRO A 88 3.21 18.43 1.26
N ALA A 89 2.84 18.71 2.53
CA ALA A 89 3.80 19.01 3.59
C ALA A 89 4.65 17.79 3.99
N GLN A 90 4.09 16.59 3.88
CA GLN A 90 4.76 15.33 4.20
C GLN A 90 5.57 14.76 3.02
N ALA A 91 5.23 15.14 1.78
CA ALA A 91 5.81 14.57 0.56
C ALA A 91 7.35 14.63 0.50
N PRO A 92 8.04 15.73 0.86
CA PRO A 92 9.51 15.77 0.84
C PRO A 92 10.16 14.75 1.79
N ALA A 93 9.64 14.63 3.02
CA ALA A 93 10.16 13.68 4.00
C ALA A 93 9.87 12.23 3.59
N ALA A 94 8.70 11.98 2.99
CA ALA A 94 8.36 10.66 2.45
C ALA A 94 9.28 10.27 1.28
N ALA A 95 9.59 11.20 0.38
CA ALA A 95 10.49 10.97 -0.76
C ALA A 95 11.91 10.63 -0.31
N ASP A 96 12.46 11.38 0.66
CA ASP A 96 13.77 11.10 1.24
C ASP A 96 13.81 9.72 1.92
N ALA A 97 12.77 9.40 2.71
CA ALA A 97 12.65 8.08 3.34
C ALA A 97 12.59 6.94 2.32
N LEU A 98 11.82 7.10 1.23
CA LEU A 98 11.76 6.14 0.13
C LEU A 98 13.15 5.86 -0.47
N SER A 99 13.89 6.92 -0.81
CA SER A 99 15.25 6.81 -1.36
C SER A 99 16.23 6.11 -0.41
N ARG A 100 16.14 6.36 0.90
CA ARG A 100 16.99 5.70 1.91
C ARG A 100 16.64 4.22 2.08
N VAL A 101 15.36 3.88 2.09
CA VAL A 101 14.93 2.48 2.16
C VAL A 101 15.34 1.71 0.89
N ALA A 102 15.29 2.34 -0.28
CA ALA A 102 15.78 1.73 -1.52
C ALA A 102 17.28 1.42 -1.47
N MET A 103 18.10 2.38 -1.00
CA MET A 103 19.53 2.17 -0.75
C MET A 103 19.78 1.02 0.22
N TRP A 104 19.08 1.02 1.36
CA TRP A 104 19.20 -0.02 2.38
C TRP A 104 18.82 -1.40 1.84
N ALA A 105 17.74 -1.50 1.08
CA ALA A 105 17.30 -2.77 0.48
C ALA A 105 18.33 -3.30 -0.53
N GLU A 106 18.94 -2.42 -1.32
CA GLU A 106 20.00 -2.80 -2.25
C GLU A 106 21.24 -3.30 -1.49
N ARG A 107 21.69 -2.56 -0.48
CA ARG A 107 22.92 -2.84 0.25
C ARG A 107 22.82 -4.04 1.20
N ASP A 108 21.77 -4.10 2.02
CA ASP A 108 21.67 -5.06 3.14
C ASP A 108 20.84 -6.28 2.78
N LEU A 109 19.88 -6.11 1.87
CA LEU A 109 19.01 -7.19 1.44
C LEU A 109 19.37 -7.72 0.06
N ASP A 110 20.32 -7.13 -0.66
CA ASP A 110 20.67 -7.51 -2.04
C ASP A 110 19.40 -7.63 -2.91
N LEU A 111 18.53 -6.62 -2.80
CA LEU A 111 17.28 -6.50 -3.54
C LEU A 111 17.17 -5.12 -4.17
N HIS A 112 16.92 -5.07 -5.47
CA HIS A 112 16.60 -3.82 -6.14
C HIS A 112 15.15 -3.43 -5.83
N LEU A 113 14.97 -2.46 -4.95
CA LEU A 113 13.67 -1.90 -4.57
C LEU A 113 13.40 -0.62 -5.36
N ARG A 114 12.43 -0.66 -6.28
CA ARG A 114 11.94 0.54 -6.95
C ARG A 114 11.10 1.34 -5.97
N VAL A 115 11.26 2.66 -5.99
CA VAL A 115 10.45 3.61 -5.23
C VAL A 115 10.10 4.81 -6.09
N GLY A 116 8.91 5.39 -5.89
CA GLY A 116 8.48 6.56 -6.64
C GLY A 116 7.32 7.28 -5.98
N MET A 117 7.10 8.52 -6.41
CA MET A 117 5.96 9.34 -6.01
C MET A 117 5.35 10.03 -7.23
N THR A 118 4.05 10.30 -7.17
CA THR A 118 3.28 11.04 -8.18
C THR A 118 2.17 11.84 -7.50
N ALA A 119 1.71 12.93 -8.11
CA ALA A 119 0.62 13.73 -7.57
C ALA A 119 -0.74 13.09 -7.86
N VAL A 120 -1.72 13.29 -6.97
CA VAL A 120 -3.11 12.85 -7.20
C VAL A 120 -3.71 13.53 -8.44
N ALA A 121 -3.32 14.78 -8.74
CA ALA A 121 -3.70 15.46 -9.98
C ALA A 121 -3.25 14.68 -11.24
N GLU A 122 -2.01 14.19 -11.29
CA GLU A 122 -1.49 13.42 -12.44
C GLU A 122 -2.23 12.09 -12.64
N VAL A 123 -2.65 11.45 -11.54
CA VAL A 123 -3.50 10.25 -11.58
C VAL A 123 -4.84 10.55 -12.25
N ARG A 124 -5.44 11.70 -11.92
CA ARG A 124 -6.72 12.14 -12.48
C ARG A 124 -6.62 12.57 -13.94
N ASP A 125 -5.55 13.25 -14.31
CA ASP A 125 -5.25 13.59 -15.70
C ASP A 125 -5.11 12.33 -16.58
N ALA A 126 -4.68 11.21 -16.00
CA ALA A 126 -4.62 9.91 -16.66
C ALA A 126 -5.96 9.15 -16.69
N GLY A 127 -7.05 9.73 -16.18
CA GLY A 127 -8.40 9.14 -16.18
C GLY A 127 -8.68 8.15 -15.04
N PHE A 128 -7.82 8.10 -14.03
CA PHE A 128 -8.03 7.31 -12.80
C PHE A 128 -8.45 8.20 -11.63
N ASP A 129 -8.74 7.61 -10.48
CA ASP A 129 -8.88 8.35 -9.23
C ASP A 129 -8.19 7.61 -8.08
N ALA A 130 -7.91 8.30 -7.00
CA ALA A 130 -7.37 7.72 -5.78
C ALA A 130 -8.31 8.06 -4.62
N ARG A 131 -9.06 7.03 -4.19
CA ARG A 131 -10.06 7.16 -3.14
C ARG A 131 -9.73 6.23 -2.00
N VAL A 132 -10.08 6.63 -0.79
CA VAL A 132 -9.72 5.92 0.43
C VAL A 132 -10.89 5.85 1.42
N ALA A 133 -10.95 4.73 2.12
CA ALA A 133 -11.77 4.53 3.32
C ALA A 133 -10.92 3.76 4.33
N PHE A 134 -11.27 3.83 5.61
CA PHE A 134 -10.74 2.91 6.61
C PHE A 134 -11.69 1.74 6.80
N TRP A 135 -11.20 0.52 6.83
CA TRP A 135 -11.95 -0.63 7.35
C TRP A 135 -11.53 -0.90 8.79
N ARG A 136 -12.51 -0.94 9.71
CA ARG A 136 -12.29 -1.29 11.12
C ARG A 136 -12.29 -2.81 11.28
N ALA A 137 -11.11 -3.39 11.44
CA ALA A 137 -10.95 -4.83 11.68
C ALA A 137 -11.18 -5.21 13.15
N SER A 138 -10.91 -4.28 14.08
CA SER A 138 -11.20 -4.43 15.51
C SER A 138 -11.35 -3.05 16.17
N GLU A 139 -11.64 -3.02 17.48
CA GLU A 139 -11.71 -1.78 18.25
C GLU A 139 -10.44 -0.91 18.11
N HIS A 140 -9.28 -1.55 18.00
CA HIS A 140 -7.97 -0.87 18.01
C HIS A 140 -7.27 -0.85 16.65
N VAL A 141 -7.79 -1.56 15.64
CA VAL A 141 -7.14 -1.71 14.34
C VAL A 141 -8.07 -1.30 13.21
N ARG A 142 -7.57 -0.38 12.38
CA ARG A 142 -8.18 -0.03 11.10
C ARG A 142 -7.13 -0.06 9.99
N TYR A 143 -7.55 -0.45 8.80
CA TYR A 143 -6.71 -0.52 7.61
C TYR A 143 -7.20 0.47 6.57
N ALA A 144 -6.28 1.21 5.93
CA ALA A 144 -6.63 2.01 4.77
C ALA A 144 -6.93 1.07 3.59
N MET A 145 -8.08 1.28 2.97
CA MET A 145 -8.53 0.61 1.76
C MET A 145 -8.54 1.63 0.65
N PHE A 146 -7.98 1.28 -0.50
CA PHE A 146 -7.91 2.17 -1.66
C PHE A 146 -8.76 1.66 -2.82
N THR A 147 -9.30 2.58 -3.60
CA THR A 147 -10.04 2.29 -4.83
C THR A 147 -9.87 3.42 -5.86
N GLY A 148 -10.37 3.21 -7.08
CA GLY A 148 -10.29 4.16 -8.19
C GLY A 148 -9.16 3.89 -9.19
N GLY A 149 -8.31 2.88 -8.94
CA GLY A 149 -7.25 2.45 -9.86
C GLY A 149 -6.00 3.34 -9.86
N GLY A 150 -5.99 4.45 -9.13
CA GLY A 150 -4.89 5.40 -9.13
C GLY A 150 -3.59 4.87 -8.55
N LEU A 151 -3.67 4.04 -7.50
CA LEU A 151 -2.50 3.41 -6.91
C LEU A 151 -1.89 2.36 -7.85
N GLU A 152 -2.73 1.56 -8.53
CA GLU A 152 -2.31 0.61 -9.55
C GLU A 152 -1.66 1.31 -10.75
N TRP A 153 -2.22 2.44 -11.16
CA TRP A 153 -1.63 3.28 -12.21
C TRP A 153 -0.25 3.82 -11.80
N ALA A 154 -0.12 4.35 -10.57
CA ALA A 154 1.16 4.84 -10.06
C ALA A 154 2.22 3.74 -10.00
N GLU A 155 1.84 2.54 -9.54
CA GLU A 155 2.73 1.38 -9.54
C GLU A 155 3.14 0.95 -10.97
N ALA A 156 2.21 0.99 -11.93
CA ALA A 156 2.53 0.72 -13.33
C ALA A 156 3.52 1.75 -13.91
N LYS A 157 3.36 3.04 -13.56
CA LYS A 157 4.31 4.09 -13.93
C LYS A 157 5.69 3.85 -13.33
N LEU A 158 5.77 3.45 -12.06
CA LEU A 158 7.02 3.08 -11.41
C LEU A 158 7.70 1.90 -12.14
N LYS A 159 6.94 0.85 -12.45
CA LYS A 159 7.45 -0.34 -13.17
C LYS A 159 7.94 -0.03 -14.57
N SER A 160 7.33 0.96 -15.23
CA SER A 160 7.77 1.45 -16.55
C SER A 160 8.96 2.42 -16.51
N GLY A 161 9.37 2.87 -15.32
CA GLY A 161 10.40 3.90 -15.13
C GLY A 161 9.94 5.33 -15.45
N ALA A 162 8.64 5.56 -15.66
CA ALA A 162 8.08 6.89 -15.92
C ALA A 162 8.07 7.79 -14.67
N ILE A 163 8.02 7.17 -13.49
CA ILE A 163 8.32 7.80 -12.21
C ILE A 163 9.38 6.97 -11.50
N GLY A 164 10.18 7.60 -10.66
CA GLY A 164 11.21 6.91 -9.88
C GLY A 164 12.05 7.89 -9.10
N LEU A 165 12.42 7.49 -7.88
CA LEU A 165 13.42 8.16 -7.07
C LEU A 165 14.68 7.30 -7.06
N ALA A 166 15.83 7.93 -7.20
CA ALA A 166 17.10 7.23 -7.07
C ALA A 166 17.30 6.79 -5.60
N PRO A 167 17.98 5.65 -5.36
CA PRO A 167 18.50 5.33 -4.03
C PRO A 167 19.33 6.50 -3.48
N ALA A 168 19.26 6.71 -2.18
CA ALA A 168 20.03 7.76 -1.52
C ALA A 168 21.55 7.53 -1.70
N ALA A 169 22.29 8.59 -2.03
CA ALA A 169 23.75 8.54 -2.18
C ALA A 169 24.51 8.72 -0.85
N THR A 170 23.80 9.03 0.24
CA THR A 170 24.37 9.18 1.58
C THR A 170 24.45 7.84 2.30
N GLU A 171 25.40 7.70 3.23
CA GLU A 171 25.50 6.55 4.14
C GLU A 171 24.51 6.62 5.32
N ASP A 172 23.78 7.73 5.45
CA ASP A 172 22.77 7.91 6.50
C ASP A 172 21.60 6.90 6.34
N GLU A 173 21.54 5.96 7.28
CA GLU A 173 20.55 4.88 7.34
C GLU A 173 19.09 5.38 7.42
N PRO A 174 18.12 4.66 6.81
CA PRO A 174 16.73 4.87 7.13
C PRO A 174 16.44 4.48 8.59
N ASN A 175 15.62 5.28 9.28
CA ASN A 175 15.10 4.87 10.58
C ASN A 175 14.03 3.78 10.40
N LEU A 176 14.42 2.52 10.61
CA LEU A 176 13.54 1.35 10.52
C LEU A 176 13.06 0.86 11.89
N SER A 177 13.04 1.72 12.91
CA SER A 177 12.52 1.37 14.24
C SER A 177 11.13 0.73 14.16
N GLY A 178 10.94 -0.39 14.84
CA GLY A 178 9.69 -1.17 14.81
C GLY A 178 9.55 -2.14 13.62
N LEU A 179 10.45 -2.09 12.64
CA LEU A 179 10.50 -3.10 11.58
C LEU A 179 10.89 -4.44 12.18
N SER A 180 9.98 -5.41 12.11
CA SER A 180 10.26 -6.75 12.57
C SER A 180 9.45 -7.78 11.77
N CYS A 181 10.10 -8.90 11.44
CA CYS A 181 9.46 -10.05 10.82
C CYS A 181 9.11 -11.08 11.91
N GLN A 182 8.17 -10.76 12.79
CA GLN A 182 7.76 -11.65 13.90
C GLN A 182 6.63 -12.62 13.55
N TRP A 183 6.26 -12.74 12.27
CA TRP A 183 5.19 -13.64 11.86
C TRP A 183 5.65 -15.09 11.67
N GLY A 184 5.05 -15.98 12.46
CA GLY A 184 4.98 -17.41 12.19
C GLY A 184 3.76 -17.76 11.33
N ALA A 185 3.71 -18.98 10.80
CA ALA A 185 2.57 -19.43 10.01
C ALA A 185 1.27 -19.41 10.84
N VAL A 186 0.22 -18.79 10.31
CA VAL A 186 -1.12 -18.86 10.90
C VAL A 186 -1.68 -20.25 10.60
N LEU A 187 -1.80 -21.08 11.63
CA LEU A 187 -2.36 -22.42 11.50
C LEU A 187 -3.90 -22.35 11.52
N PRO A 188 -4.59 -23.13 10.67
CA PRO A 188 -6.05 -23.19 10.68
C PRO A 188 -6.54 -23.74 12.02
N LYS A 189 -7.49 -23.04 12.64
CA LYS A 189 -8.18 -23.55 13.85
C LYS A 189 -9.34 -24.50 13.52
N GLN A 190 -9.96 -24.33 12.34
CA GLN A 190 -11.14 -25.09 11.91
C GLN A 190 -10.99 -25.52 10.43
N GLY A 191 -10.19 -26.55 10.19
CA GLY A 191 -10.05 -27.14 8.85
C GLY A 191 -9.05 -26.40 7.96
N LYS A 192 -9.53 -25.67 6.94
CA LYS A 192 -8.67 -25.03 5.91
C LYS A 192 -8.86 -23.51 5.92
N ILE A 193 -7.77 -22.77 5.74
CA ILE A 193 -7.82 -21.34 5.41
C ILE A 193 -7.85 -21.23 3.88
N LEU A 194 -8.86 -20.55 3.35
CA LEU A 194 -8.95 -20.21 1.93
C LEU A 194 -8.73 -18.70 1.78
N SER A 195 -7.68 -18.33 1.05
CA SER A 195 -7.40 -16.94 0.67
C SER A 195 -7.62 -16.79 -0.83
N ILE A 196 -8.44 -15.81 -1.23
CA ILE A 196 -8.76 -15.54 -2.63
C ILE A 196 -8.35 -14.10 -2.95
N ILE A 197 -7.60 -13.93 -4.04
CA ILE A 197 -7.34 -12.62 -4.64
C ILE A 197 -8.20 -12.55 -5.90
N VAL A 198 -9.10 -11.58 -5.95
CA VAL A 198 -10.00 -11.35 -7.09
C VAL A 198 -9.62 -10.04 -7.77
N LYS A 199 -9.50 -10.05 -9.10
CA LYS A 199 -9.29 -8.86 -9.92
C LYS A 199 -10.34 -8.80 -11.03
N PRO A 200 -10.90 -7.63 -11.35
CA PRO A 200 -11.78 -7.50 -12.49
C PRO A 200 -11.02 -7.74 -13.80
N SER A 201 -11.65 -8.42 -14.75
CA SER A 201 -11.14 -8.49 -16.12
C SER A 201 -11.30 -7.15 -16.84
N PRO A 202 -10.49 -6.86 -17.88
CA PRO A 202 -10.66 -5.65 -18.68
C PRO A 202 -12.10 -5.48 -19.18
N GLY A 203 -12.66 -4.27 -19.06
CA GLY A 203 -14.02 -3.95 -19.49
C GLY A 203 -15.13 -4.27 -18.48
N VAL A 204 -14.81 -4.90 -17.35
CA VAL A 204 -15.78 -5.08 -16.25
C VAL A 204 -15.96 -3.76 -15.50
N THR A 205 -17.20 -3.31 -15.38
CA THR A 205 -17.57 -2.10 -14.62
C THR A 205 -17.32 -2.30 -13.12
N GLN A 206 -17.00 -1.23 -12.41
CA GLN A 206 -16.73 -1.27 -10.97
C GLN A 206 -17.94 -1.75 -10.17
N GLU A 207 -19.15 -1.38 -10.59
CA GLU A 207 -20.42 -1.79 -9.97
C GLU A 207 -20.63 -3.30 -10.06
N ARG A 208 -20.38 -3.88 -11.23
CA ARG A 208 -20.48 -5.33 -11.43
C ARG A 208 -19.45 -6.10 -10.61
N PHE A 209 -18.22 -5.57 -10.50
CA PHE A 209 -17.21 -6.16 -9.65
C PHE A 209 -17.63 -6.11 -8.17
N ALA A 210 -18.15 -4.97 -7.70
CA ALA A 210 -18.64 -4.78 -6.35
C ALA A 210 -19.78 -5.77 -5.99
N GLU A 211 -20.72 -5.98 -6.91
CA GLU A 211 -21.81 -6.95 -6.74
C GLU A 211 -21.28 -8.38 -6.51
N ILE A 212 -20.29 -8.81 -7.30
CA ILE A 212 -19.72 -10.16 -7.17
C ILE A 212 -18.85 -10.28 -5.92
N ALA A 213 -18.02 -9.27 -5.65
CA ALA A 213 -17.13 -9.25 -4.49
C ALA A 213 -17.92 -9.28 -3.18
N SER A 214 -19.01 -8.51 -3.07
CA SER A 214 -19.85 -8.50 -1.87
C SER A 214 -20.44 -9.89 -1.56
N ARG A 215 -20.90 -10.62 -2.58
CA ARG A 215 -21.39 -12.01 -2.42
C ARG A 215 -20.31 -12.97 -1.91
N ALA A 216 -19.07 -12.82 -2.37
CA ALA A 216 -17.95 -13.62 -1.89
C ALA A 216 -17.59 -13.30 -0.43
N THR A 217 -17.76 -12.04 0.00
CA THR A 217 -17.48 -11.64 1.40
C THR A 217 -18.56 -12.09 2.39
N LEU A 218 -19.83 -12.14 1.98
CA LEU A 218 -20.98 -12.54 2.83
C LEU A 218 -21.05 -14.06 3.09
N ALA A 219 -20.48 -14.87 2.21
CA ALA A 219 -20.39 -16.32 2.41
C ALA A 219 -19.53 -16.73 3.63
N ASN A 220 -18.82 -15.77 4.25
CA ASN A 220 -17.93 -15.99 5.38
C ASN A 220 -18.53 -15.59 6.74
N THR A 221 -19.78 -15.11 6.76
CA THR A 221 -20.50 -14.70 8.00
C THR A 221 -21.55 -15.69 8.47
N GLU A 222 -21.80 -16.78 7.72
CA GLU A 222 -22.64 -17.90 8.16
C GLU A 222 -21.74 -19.02 8.72
N SER A 223 -21.34 -18.92 9.99
CA SER A 223 -20.78 -20.02 10.79
C SER A 223 -21.00 -19.77 12.27
#